data_AF-H2IP94-F1
#
_entry.id   AF-H2IP94-F1
#
_cell.length_a   1.000
_cell.length_b   1.000
_cell.length_c   1.000
_cell.angle_alpha   90.00
_cell.angle_beta   90.00
_cell.angle_gamma   90.00
#
_symmetry.space_group_name_H-M   'P 1'
#
loop_
_entity.id
_entity.type
_entity.pdbx_description
1 polymer ?
#
loop_
_entity_poly.entity_id
_entity_poly.type
_entity_poly.pdbx_seq_one_letter_code
_entity_poly.pdbx_strand_id
1 'polypeptide(L)'
;MKVFISADIEGIAGVMRPEQCSPGNADYEAARALMEGEVNAAIDGAFAGGAMEVTVADSHAMMQNLRADKIDPRARLVQGKPRGLSMVEGLQQQQYDGLMFVGYHTAAGENGVLAHTINGRAFYRVKLNGNVVGESDLYAAAGAELNVPLWLVTGDDHLESWIRRYYPESQYVCVKRAISANAAESDSPSIACAKIRKQATIAVSKPAPLTAGRFSAPYHLELMTAKPVLADLFCLIPGVERLDAVTVGYHSPTVANIISLLSAFSYLATTQK
;
A
#
# COMPACT_ATOMS: atom_id res chain seq x y z
N MET A 1 8.00 -12.27 -17.85
CA MET A 1 7.30 -11.13 -17.23
C MET A 1 8.04 -10.66 -15.98
N LYS A 2 8.15 -9.37 -15.74
CA LYS A 2 8.73 -8.74 -14.54
C LYS A 2 7.61 -8.24 -13.64
N VAL A 3 7.57 -8.71 -12.39
CA VAL A 3 6.52 -8.35 -11.43
C VAL A 3 7.10 -7.47 -10.33
N PHE A 4 6.38 -6.42 -9.98
CA PHE A 4 6.67 -5.60 -8.82
C PHE A 4 5.65 -5.92 -7.71
N ILE A 5 6.12 -6.21 -6.51
CA ILE A 5 5.29 -6.44 -5.33
C ILE A 5 5.55 -5.31 -4.35
N SER A 6 4.50 -4.62 -3.90
CA SER A 6 4.57 -3.76 -2.71
C SER A 6 3.91 -4.49 -1.55
N ALA A 7 4.63 -4.63 -0.44
CA ALA A 7 4.21 -5.43 0.71
C ALA A 7 4.05 -4.57 1.96
N ASP A 8 2.87 -4.64 2.56
CA ASP A 8 2.47 -3.94 3.77
C ASP A 8 2.01 -4.94 4.85
N ILE A 9 1.86 -4.52 6.11
CA ILE A 9 1.67 -5.47 7.23
C ILE A 9 0.23 -5.51 7.77
N GLU A 10 -0.49 -4.40 7.73
CA GLU A 10 -1.79 -4.23 8.37
C GLU A 10 -2.82 -5.20 7.82
N GLY A 11 -2.73 -5.55 6.53
CA GLY A 11 -3.66 -6.42 5.81
C GLY A 11 -3.32 -7.91 5.87
N ILE A 12 -2.18 -8.31 6.44
CA ILE A 12 -1.74 -9.71 6.53
C ILE A 12 -2.68 -10.54 7.41
N ALA A 13 -2.86 -11.83 7.08
CA ALA A 13 -3.60 -12.78 7.90
C ALA A 13 -2.99 -12.88 9.30
N GLY A 14 -3.83 -12.83 10.33
CA GLY A 14 -3.41 -12.87 11.73
C GLY A 14 -2.91 -11.53 12.29
N VAL A 15 -2.88 -10.46 11.48
CA VAL A 15 -2.62 -9.09 11.94
C VAL A 15 -3.93 -8.33 12.12
N MET A 16 -4.17 -7.76 13.30
CA MET A 16 -5.38 -6.97 13.55
C MET A 16 -5.20 -5.85 14.57
N ARG A 17 -4.02 -5.72 15.19
CA ARG A 17 -3.76 -4.69 16.20
C ARG A 17 -2.53 -3.83 15.85
N PRO A 18 -2.50 -2.55 16.28
CA PRO A 18 -1.36 -1.66 16.03
C PRO A 18 -0.02 -2.16 16.57
N GLU A 19 -0.01 -2.93 17.67
CA GLU A 19 1.22 -3.46 18.28
C GLU A 19 1.94 -4.42 17.32
N GLN A 20 1.19 -5.18 16.53
CA GLN A 20 1.71 -6.08 15.49
C GLN A 20 2.35 -5.32 14.32
N CYS A 21 2.07 -4.03 14.20
CA CYS A 21 2.57 -3.16 13.14
C CYS A 21 3.67 -2.21 13.66
N SER A 22 4.07 -2.32 14.93
CA SER A 22 4.99 -1.37 15.56
C SER A 22 6.25 -2.07 16.05
N PRO A 23 7.46 -1.65 15.64
CA PRO A 23 8.71 -2.28 16.08
C PRO A 23 8.90 -2.29 17.61
N GLY A 24 9.72 -3.23 18.09
CA GLY A 24 10.17 -3.27 19.47
C GLY A 24 9.35 -4.17 20.41
N ASN A 25 8.52 -5.06 19.88
CA ASN A 25 7.76 -6.02 20.67
C ASN A 25 7.63 -7.38 19.96
N ALA A 26 7.23 -8.41 20.72
CA ALA A 26 7.13 -9.78 20.21
C ALA A 26 5.97 -9.99 19.22
N ASP A 27 4.87 -9.27 19.38
CA ASP A 27 3.72 -9.33 18.47
C ASP A 27 4.12 -8.85 17.06
N TYR A 28 4.95 -7.81 16.97
CA TYR A 28 5.52 -7.33 15.71
C TYR A 28 6.48 -8.32 15.06
N GLU A 29 7.38 -8.95 15.84
CA GLU A 29 8.27 -9.98 15.28
C GLU A 29 7.51 -11.20 14.76
N ALA A 30 6.42 -11.58 15.42
CA ALA A 30 5.50 -12.61 14.92
C ALA A 30 4.80 -12.15 13.62
N ALA A 31 4.29 -10.91 13.57
CA ALA A 31 3.61 -10.36 12.40
C ALA A 31 4.53 -10.25 11.19
N ARG A 32 5.82 -9.88 11.38
CA ARG A 32 6.83 -9.90 10.31
C ARG A 32 7.00 -11.28 9.69
N ALA A 33 7.03 -12.33 10.51
CA ALA A 33 7.13 -13.69 10.01
C ALA A 33 5.89 -14.10 9.20
N LEU A 34 4.70 -13.62 9.58
CA LEU A 34 3.47 -13.82 8.79
C LEU A 34 3.54 -13.06 7.46
N MET A 35 3.98 -11.81 7.48
CA MET A 35 4.18 -10.97 6.29
C MET A 35 5.16 -11.61 5.31
N GLU A 36 6.30 -12.12 5.81
CA GLU A 36 7.27 -12.89 5.01
C GLU A 36 6.62 -14.11 4.35
N GLY A 37 5.76 -14.84 5.07
CA GLY A 37 5.02 -15.98 4.55
C GLY A 37 4.13 -15.63 3.36
N GLU A 38 3.31 -14.57 3.50
CA GLU A 38 2.41 -14.14 2.42
C GLU A 38 3.18 -13.55 1.22
N VAL A 39 4.23 -12.77 1.47
CA VAL A 39 5.11 -12.25 0.41
C VAL A 39 5.78 -13.38 -0.35
N ASN A 40 6.33 -14.38 0.34
CA ASN A 40 6.93 -15.55 -0.31
C ASN A 40 5.90 -16.37 -1.09
N ALA A 41 4.66 -16.46 -0.61
CA ALA A 41 3.59 -17.09 -1.35
C ALA A 41 3.25 -16.34 -2.64
N ALA A 42 3.23 -15.00 -2.61
CA ALA A 42 3.03 -14.17 -3.80
C ALA A 42 4.20 -14.31 -4.79
N ILE A 43 5.45 -14.30 -4.30
CA ILE A 43 6.66 -14.52 -5.12
C ILE A 43 6.59 -15.88 -5.80
N ASP A 44 6.36 -16.95 -5.04
CA ASP A 44 6.31 -18.32 -5.60
C ASP A 44 5.16 -18.46 -6.59
N GLY A 45 4.00 -17.87 -6.29
CA GLY A 45 2.87 -17.82 -7.20
C GLY A 45 3.20 -17.10 -8.50
N ALA A 46 3.88 -15.95 -8.43
CA ALA A 46 4.29 -15.19 -9.61
C ALA A 46 5.25 -15.99 -10.50
N PHE A 47 6.28 -16.63 -9.94
CA PHE A 47 7.18 -17.50 -10.70
C PHE A 47 6.44 -18.70 -11.31
N ALA A 48 5.56 -19.35 -10.56
CA ALA A 48 4.72 -20.44 -11.08
C ALA A 48 3.79 -19.98 -12.23
N GLY A 49 3.43 -18.70 -12.27
CA GLY A 49 2.65 -18.09 -13.36
C GLY A 49 3.49 -17.66 -14.57
N GLY A 50 4.82 -17.78 -14.53
CA GLY A 50 5.71 -17.42 -15.64
C GLY A 50 6.46 -16.08 -15.46
N ALA A 51 6.50 -15.53 -14.25
CA ALA A 51 7.40 -14.41 -13.96
C ALA A 51 8.86 -14.86 -14.10
N MET A 52 9.70 -13.97 -14.63
CA MET A 52 11.14 -14.16 -14.78
C MET A 52 11.93 -13.37 -13.73
N GLU A 53 11.36 -12.27 -13.25
CA GLU A 53 11.94 -11.43 -12.22
C GLU A 53 10.83 -10.93 -11.30
N VAL A 54 11.13 -10.89 -10.00
CA VAL A 54 10.26 -10.32 -8.98
C VAL A 54 11.06 -9.33 -8.15
N THR A 55 10.57 -8.09 -8.04
CA THR A 55 11.08 -7.09 -7.11
C THR A 55 10.04 -6.86 -6.04
N VAL A 56 10.44 -6.81 -4.77
CA VAL A 56 9.55 -6.58 -3.63
C VAL A 56 9.98 -5.33 -2.87
N ALA A 57 9.09 -4.34 -2.82
CA ALA A 57 9.22 -3.20 -1.94
C ALA A 57 8.59 -3.49 -0.59
N ASP A 58 9.43 -3.51 0.44
CA ASP A 58 8.99 -3.44 1.82
C ASP A 58 8.39 -2.05 2.06
N SER A 59 7.11 -1.99 2.42
CA SER A 59 6.30 -0.77 2.31
C SER A 59 5.71 -0.28 3.62
N HIS A 60 5.86 -1.05 4.69
CA HIS A 60 5.33 -0.71 6.01
C HIS A 60 6.28 0.16 6.85
N ALA A 61 5.76 1.16 7.56
CA ALA A 61 6.49 1.96 8.56
C ALA A 61 7.90 2.42 8.10
N MET A 62 8.98 1.89 8.70
CA MET A 62 10.38 2.24 8.34
C MET A 62 10.93 1.45 7.13
N MET A 63 10.09 0.61 6.53
CA MET A 63 10.34 -0.17 5.32
C MET A 63 11.52 -1.15 5.47
N GLN A 64 11.60 -1.80 6.63
CA GLN A 64 12.69 -2.70 7.07
C GLN A 64 12.15 -3.95 7.79
N ASN A 65 10.94 -4.37 7.41
CA ASN A 65 10.16 -5.44 8.01
C ASN A 65 10.55 -6.82 7.45
N LEU A 66 10.76 -6.95 6.14
CA LEU A 66 11.13 -8.21 5.51
C LEU A 66 12.58 -8.58 5.83
N ARG A 67 12.83 -9.71 6.50
CA ARG A 67 14.21 -10.15 6.73
C ARG A 67 14.77 -10.77 5.46
N ALA A 68 15.89 -10.23 4.99
CA ALA A 68 16.48 -10.64 3.70
C ALA A 68 16.79 -12.15 3.63
N ASP A 69 17.17 -12.79 4.76
CA ASP A 69 17.43 -14.24 4.82
C ASP A 69 16.15 -15.11 4.85
N LYS A 70 14.97 -14.48 4.96
CA LYS A 70 13.67 -15.15 4.99
C LYS A 70 12.88 -15.00 3.70
N ILE A 71 13.33 -14.15 2.77
CA ILE A 71 12.66 -13.95 1.49
C ILE A 71 13.21 -14.91 0.44
N ASP A 72 12.34 -15.34 -0.48
CA ASP A 72 12.69 -16.18 -1.61
C ASP A 72 13.93 -15.64 -2.35
N PRO A 73 15.00 -16.44 -2.53
CA PRO A 73 16.26 -15.97 -3.07
C PRO A 73 16.19 -15.55 -4.54
N ARG A 74 15.08 -15.84 -5.23
CA ARG A 74 14.83 -15.41 -6.62
C ARG A 74 14.35 -13.96 -6.69
N ALA A 75 13.90 -13.37 -5.58
CA ALA A 75 13.41 -12.00 -5.53
C ALA A 75 14.50 -10.98 -5.16
N ARG A 76 14.27 -9.72 -5.56
CA ARG A 76 15.10 -8.58 -5.15
C ARG A 76 14.31 -7.68 -4.20
N LEU A 77 14.94 -7.23 -3.11
CA LEU A 77 14.29 -6.39 -2.10
C LEU A 77 14.61 -4.90 -2.27
N VAL A 78 13.61 -4.05 -2.08
CA VAL A 78 13.75 -2.60 -1.88
C VAL A 78 13.41 -2.29 -0.43
N GLN A 79 14.41 -1.85 0.35
CA GLN A 79 14.32 -1.63 1.80
C GLN A 79 14.89 -0.28 2.24
N GLY A 80 14.39 0.23 3.36
CA GLY A 80 14.82 1.49 3.97
C GLY A 80 14.13 2.75 3.42
N LYS A 81 14.42 3.87 4.06
CA LYS A 81 13.89 5.22 3.78
C LYS A 81 15.08 6.21 3.73
N PRO A 82 14.98 7.37 3.06
CA PRO A 82 13.81 7.94 2.36
C PRO A 82 13.58 7.39 0.94
N ARG A 83 12.35 7.55 0.43
CA ARG A 83 11.89 7.10 -0.89
C ARG A 83 10.94 8.12 -1.51
N GLY A 84 11.15 8.51 -2.77
CA GLY A 84 10.32 9.49 -3.48
C GLY A 84 8.97 8.93 -3.90
N LEU A 85 8.89 7.65 -4.27
CA LEU A 85 7.64 6.93 -4.57
C LEU A 85 7.15 6.06 -3.41
N SER A 86 7.75 6.20 -2.22
CA SER A 86 7.31 5.53 -0.99
C SER A 86 7.14 4.01 -1.17
N MET A 87 5.91 3.49 -1.13
CA MET A 87 5.58 2.06 -1.14
C MET A 87 5.83 1.36 -2.48
N VAL A 88 6.02 2.12 -3.57
CA VAL A 88 6.35 1.59 -4.91
C VAL A 88 7.68 2.11 -5.44
N GLU A 89 8.59 2.55 -4.56
CA GLU A 89 9.94 2.94 -4.95
C GLU A 89 10.69 1.80 -5.65
N GLY A 90 11.37 2.13 -6.73
CA GLY A 90 12.05 1.16 -7.59
C GLY A 90 11.22 0.80 -8.82
N LEU A 91 9.91 1.08 -8.83
CA LEU A 91 9.03 0.83 -9.97
C LEU A 91 9.47 1.61 -11.22
N GLN A 92 10.05 2.81 -11.05
CA GLN A 92 10.54 3.67 -12.12
C GLN A 92 11.91 3.27 -12.68
N GLN A 93 12.61 2.31 -12.06
CA GLN A 93 13.99 1.96 -12.43
C GLN A 93 14.07 1.09 -13.70
N GLN A 94 12.98 0.43 -14.04
CA GLN A 94 12.84 -0.39 -15.25
C GLN A 94 11.37 -0.61 -15.57
N GLN A 95 11.08 -1.09 -16.77
CA GLN A 95 9.71 -1.50 -17.11
C GLN A 95 9.32 -2.78 -16.37
N TYR A 96 8.23 -2.70 -15.61
CA TYR A 96 7.54 -3.85 -15.05
C TYR A 96 6.27 -4.15 -15.85
N ASP A 97 5.86 -5.42 -15.87
CA ASP A 97 4.66 -5.85 -16.59
C ASP A 97 3.41 -5.76 -15.71
N GLY A 98 3.56 -5.85 -14.38
CA GLY A 98 2.44 -5.80 -13.46
C GLY A 98 2.84 -5.54 -12.01
N LEU A 99 1.88 -4.98 -11.27
CA LEU A 99 1.99 -4.59 -9.87
C LEU A 99 1.11 -5.50 -9.00
N MET A 100 1.62 -5.91 -7.84
CA MET A 100 0.86 -6.63 -6.83
C MET A 100 0.99 -5.94 -5.47
N PHE A 101 -0.11 -5.83 -4.74
CA PHE A 101 -0.19 -5.30 -3.38
C PHE A 101 -0.48 -6.43 -2.42
N VAL A 102 0.43 -6.68 -1.48
CA VAL A 102 0.31 -7.77 -0.49
C VAL A 102 0.18 -7.15 0.89
N GLY A 103 -0.86 -7.55 1.62
CA GLY A 103 -1.09 -7.11 3.00
C GLY A 103 -1.56 -5.67 3.13
N TYR A 104 -2.27 -5.14 2.12
CA TYR A 104 -2.81 -3.78 2.13
C TYR A 104 -4.09 -3.67 2.96
N HIS A 105 -4.44 -2.44 3.33
CA HIS A 105 -5.64 -2.11 4.12
C HIS A 105 -6.49 -0.99 3.50
N THR A 106 -7.68 -0.77 4.07
CA THR A 106 -8.63 0.25 3.60
C THR A 106 -8.18 1.67 4.01
N ALA A 107 -8.66 2.67 3.27
CA ALA A 107 -8.29 4.08 3.40
C ALA A 107 -8.64 4.73 4.75
N ALA A 108 -7.97 5.85 5.06
CA ALA A 108 -8.25 6.64 6.25
C ALA A 108 -9.71 7.12 6.34
N GLY A 109 -10.31 6.90 7.51
CA GLY A 109 -11.69 7.29 7.79
C GLY A 109 -12.74 6.36 7.20
N GLU A 110 -12.34 5.20 6.66
CA GLU A 110 -13.24 4.15 6.16
C GLU A 110 -13.25 2.93 7.10
N ASN A 111 -14.20 2.01 6.88
CA ASN A 111 -14.23 0.74 7.61
C ASN A 111 -13.13 -0.21 7.11
N GLY A 112 -12.60 -1.04 8.02
CA GLY A 112 -11.53 -1.98 7.73
C GLY A 112 -10.60 -2.14 8.93
N VAL A 113 -9.88 -3.25 8.97
CA VAL A 113 -8.85 -3.49 9.99
C VAL A 113 -7.71 -2.49 9.76
N LEU A 114 -7.37 -1.72 10.80
CA LEU A 114 -6.26 -0.76 10.81
C LEU A 114 -6.32 0.28 9.67
N ALA A 115 -7.54 0.66 9.26
CA ALA A 115 -7.77 1.55 8.14
C ALA A 115 -7.12 2.94 8.33
N HIS A 116 -6.21 3.29 7.42
CA HIS A 116 -5.55 4.59 7.35
C HIS A 116 -4.99 4.86 5.95
N THR A 117 -4.28 5.98 5.76
CA THR A 117 -3.57 6.30 4.52
C THR A 117 -2.24 6.94 4.90
N ILE A 118 -1.12 6.27 4.63
CA ILE A 118 0.30 6.62 4.83
C ILE A 118 0.72 6.88 6.28
N ASN A 119 -0.05 7.66 7.03
CA ASN A 119 0.23 8.01 8.41
C ASN A 119 -1.08 8.17 9.18
N GLY A 120 -1.54 7.08 9.82
CA GLY A 120 -2.80 7.08 10.58
C GLY A 120 -2.84 8.01 11.79
N ARG A 121 -1.70 8.56 12.22
CA ARG A 121 -1.65 9.57 13.30
C ARG A 121 -1.83 10.99 12.79
N ALA A 122 -1.51 11.24 11.52
CA ALA A 122 -1.47 12.57 10.96
C ALA A 122 -2.59 12.83 9.95
N PHE A 123 -2.96 11.80 9.17
CA PHE A 123 -3.86 11.93 8.04
C PHE A 123 -5.21 11.34 8.40
N TYR A 124 -6.21 12.19 8.56
CA TYR A 124 -7.57 11.76 8.88
C TYR A 124 -8.34 11.33 7.63
N ARG A 125 -8.17 12.05 6.52
CA ARG A 125 -8.77 11.71 5.22
C ARG A 125 -7.95 12.32 4.09
N VAL A 126 -7.71 11.54 3.05
CA VAL A 126 -7.00 11.98 1.84
C VAL A 126 -7.95 11.94 0.65
N LYS A 127 -7.96 12.98 -0.16
CA LYS A 127 -8.68 13.01 -1.44
C LYS A 127 -7.75 13.37 -2.59
N LEU A 128 -8.04 12.80 -3.74
CA LEU A 128 -7.43 13.13 -5.02
C LEU A 128 -8.53 13.44 -6.02
N ASN A 129 -8.49 14.61 -6.64
CA ASN A 129 -9.51 15.09 -7.58
C ASN A 129 -10.93 14.96 -7.01
N GLY A 130 -11.12 15.37 -5.75
CA GLY A 130 -12.40 15.32 -5.04
C GLY A 130 -12.84 13.94 -4.53
N ASN A 131 -12.11 12.87 -4.87
CA ASN A 131 -12.44 11.50 -4.47
C ASN A 131 -11.59 11.03 -3.30
N VAL A 132 -12.19 10.32 -2.33
CA VAL A 132 -11.44 9.69 -1.23
C VAL A 132 -10.50 8.63 -1.78
N VAL A 133 -9.26 8.62 -1.28
CA VAL A 133 -8.20 7.70 -1.71
C VAL A 133 -7.51 7.03 -0.52
N GLY A 134 -7.23 5.74 -0.70
CA GLY A 134 -6.31 4.96 0.12
C GLY A 134 -4.93 4.84 -0.53
N GLU A 135 -4.07 4.08 0.12
CA GLU A 135 -2.74 3.75 -0.41
C GLU A 135 -2.84 2.96 -1.71
N SER A 136 -3.73 1.97 -1.77
CA SER A 136 -3.99 1.20 -2.98
C SER A 136 -4.29 2.11 -4.18
N ASP A 137 -5.03 3.20 -3.97
CA ASP A 137 -5.38 4.16 -5.02
C ASP A 137 -4.17 4.97 -5.49
N LEU A 138 -3.43 5.55 -4.54
CA LEU A 138 -2.26 6.40 -4.80
C LEU A 138 -1.18 5.63 -5.57
N TYR A 139 -0.89 4.41 -5.12
CA TYR A 139 0.17 3.61 -5.71
C TYR A 139 -0.26 2.89 -6.99
N ALA A 140 -1.54 2.57 -7.17
CA ALA A 140 -2.06 2.13 -8.46
C ALA A 140 -1.99 3.26 -9.51
N ALA A 141 -2.26 4.50 -9.11
CA ALA A 141 -2.10 5.66 -9.99
C ALA A 141 -0.62 5.87 -10.40
N ALA A 142 0.32 5.69 -9.47
CA ALA A 142 1.75 5.74 -9.79
C ALA A 142 2.16 4.63 -10.77
N GLY A 143 1.64 3.41 -10.59
CA GLY A 143 1.81 2.33 -11.55
C GLY A 143 1.25 2.69 -12.93
N ALA A 144 0.05 3.25 -12.98
CA ALA A 144 -0.58 3.65 -14.24
C ALA A 144 0.21 4.73 -14.99
N GLU A 145 0.77 5.73 -14.32
CA GLU A 145 1.66 6.73 -14.94
C GLU A 145 2.92 6.11 -15.56
N LEU A 146 3.35 4.94 -15.05
CA LEU A 146 4.49 4.17 -15.55
C LEU A 146 4.08 3.01 -16.46
N ASN A 147 2.80 2.96 -16.88
CA ASN A 147 2.22 1.87 -17.69
C ASN A 147 2.36 0.47 -17.04
N VAL A 148 2.28 0.40 -15.71
CA VAL A 148 2.30 -0.85 -14.94
C VAL A 148 0.92 -1.11 -14.33
N PRO A 149 0.13 -2.05 -14.87
CA PRO A 149 -1.21 -2.36 -14.36
C PRO A 149 -1.19 -3.05 -12.99
N LEU A 150 -2.21 -2.78 -12.17
CA LEU A 150 -2.45 -3.49 -10.91
C LEU A 150 -3.10 -4.85 -11.17
N TRP A 151 -2.42 -5.92 -10.81
CA TRP A 151 -2.86 -7.30 -11.07
C TRP A 151 -3.48 -7.99 -9.87
N LEU A 152 -2.95 -7.75 -8.67
CA LEU A 152 -3.37 -8.44 -7.46
C LEU A 152 -3.34 -7.51 -6.25
N VAL A 153 -4.36 -7.61 -5.39
CA VAL A 153 -4.37 -7.01 -4.06
C VAL A 153 -4.76 -8.06 -3.02
N THR A 154 -4.14 -8.04 -1.85
CA THR A 154 -4.51 -8.89 -0.70
C THR A 154 -4.76 -8.03 0.54
N GLY A 155 -5.71 -8.45 1.39
CA GLY A 155 -6.13 -7.70 2.57
C GLY A 155 -7.44 -8.21 3.16
N ASP A 156 -8.24 -7.30 3.75
CA ASP A 156 -9.54 -7.61 4.35
C ASP A 156 -10.73 -7.47 3.39
N ASP A 157 -11.93 -7.82 3.87
CA ASP A 157 -13.19 -7.78 3.10
C ASP A 157 -13.68 -6.34 2.77
N HIS A 158 -13.31 -5.35 3.57
CA HIS A 158 -13.60 -3.96 3.25
C HIS A 158 -12.73 -3.45 2.10
N LEU A 159 -11.44 -3.78 2.10
CA LEU A 159 -10.56 -3.46 0.98
C LEU A 159 -10.97 -4.26 -0.27
N GLU A 160 -11.43 -5.51 -0.13
CA GLU A 160 -12.00 -6.27 -1.24
C GLU A 160 -13.13 -5.50 -1.94
N SER A 161 -14.05 -4.96 -1.14
CA SER A 161 -15.18 -4.16 -1.65
C SER A 161 -14.70 -2.89 -2.35
N TRP A 162 -13.66 -2.24 -1.83
CA TRP A 162 -13.03 -1.07 -2.44
C TRP A 162 -12.38 -1.40 -3.79
N ILE A 163 -11.55 -2.45 -3.84
CA ILE A 163 -10.85 -2.87 -5.06
C ILE A 163 -11.83 -3.32 -6.13
N ARG A 164 -12.86 -4.10 -5.79
CA ARG A 164 -13.91 -4.49 -6.76
C ARG A 164 -14.64 -3.30 -7.36
N ARG A 165 -14.81 -2.22 -6.59
CA ARG A 165 -15.50 -1.02 -7.05
C ARG A 165 -14.63 -0.18 -8.00
N TYR A 166 -13.36 -0.03 -7.70
CA TYR A 166 -12.49 0.96 -8.36
C TYR A 166 -11.45 0.35 -9.30
N TYR A 167 -11.10 -0.92 -9.12
CA TYR A 167 -10.13 -1.67 -9.92
C TYR A 167 -10.69 -3.08 -10.24
N PRO A 168 -11.84 -3.18 -10.93
CA PRO A 168 -12.54 -4.46 -11.13
C PRO A 168 -11.74 -5.50 -11.95
N GLU A 169 -10.75 -5.05 -12.73
CA GLU A 169 -9.85 -5.93 -13.49
C GLU A 169 -8.77 -6.58 -12.60
N SER A 170 -8.45 -5.96 -11.46
CA SER A 170 -7.47 -6.48 -10.51
C SER A 170 -8.06 -7.66 -9.73
N GLN A 171 -7.26 -8.71 -9.59
CA GLN A 171 -7.62 -9.84 -8.75
C GLN A 171 -7.52 -9.46 -7.27
N TYR A 172 -8.31 -10.11 -6.43
CA TYR A 172 -8.30 -9.88 -4.98
C TYR A 172 -8.21 -11.17 -4.18
N VAL A 173 -7.47 -11.16 -3.08
CA VAL A 173 -7.47 -12.23 -2.07
C VAL A 173 -7.81 -11.66 -0.70
N CYS A 174 -9.02 -11.96 -0.23
CA CYS A 174 -9.43 -11.69 1.14
C CYS A 174 -8.84 -12.76 2.06
N VAL A 175 -8.02 -12.34 3.03
CA VAL A 175 -7.35 -13.21 4.00
C VAL A 175 -7.92 -13.10 5.42
N LYS A 176 -8.80 -12.12 5.64
CA LYS A 176 -9.50 -11.92 6.91
C LYS A 176 -10.75 -11.07 6.70
N ARG A 177 -11.74 -11.30 7.57
CA ARG A 177 -12.95 -10.49 7.65
C ARG A 177 -12.85 -9.54 8.84
N ALA A 178 -13.01 -8.26 8.59
CA ALA A 178 -13.06 -7.25 9.65
C ALA A 178 -14.30 -7.46 10.53
N ILE A 179 -14.11 -7.34 11.83
CA ILE A 179 -15.19 -7.24 12.83
C ILE A 179 -15.27 -5.80 13.34
N SER A 180 -14.11 -5.15 13.51
CA SER A 180 -13.96 -3.73 13.83
C SER A 180 -12.58 -3.26 13.37
N ALA A 181 -12.24 -2.00 13.62
CA ALA A 181 -10.93 -1.45 13.28
C ALA A 181 -9.74 -2.25 13.86
N ASN A 182 -9.93 -2.94 14.99
CA ASN A 182 -8.86 -3.67 15.69
C ASN A 182 -9.23 -5.15 15.99
N ALA A 183 -10.23 -5.69 15.31
CA ALA A 183 -10.66 -7.07 15.49
C ALA A 183 -11.05 -7.69 14.15
N ALA A 184 -10.63 -8.94 13.92
CA ALA A 184 -10.88 -9.65 12.68
C ALA A 184 -11.09 -11.15 12.92
N GLU A 185 -11.86 -11.77 12.04
CA GLU A 185 -11.87 -13.21 11.83
C GLU A 185 -10.89 -13.52 10.69
N SER A 186 -9.74 -14.12 11.02
CA SER A 186 -8.66 -14.33 10.05
C SER A 186 -8.60 -15.77 9.56
N ASP A 187 -8.24 -15.95 8.29
CA ASP A 187 -7.73 -17.23 7.82
C ASP A 187 -6.50 -17.65 8.63
N SER A 188 -6.23 -18.95 8.68
CA SER A 188 -4.93 -19.42 9.15
C SER A 188 -3.83 -19.02 8.15
N PRO A 189 -2.59 -18.76 8.61
CA PRO A 189 -1.52 -18.32 7.72
C PRO A 189 -1.25 -19.27 6.54
N SER A 190 -1.36 -20.58 6.76
CA SER A 190 -1.18 -21.57 5.68
C SER A 190 -2.25 -21.49 4.61
N ILE A 191 -3.51 -21.21 4.98
CA ILE A 191 -4.62 -21.04 4.04
C ILE A 191 -4.47 -19.71 3.28
N ALA A 192 -4.13 -18.63 3.97
CA ALA A 192 -3.86 -17.34 3.35
C ALA A 192 -2.74 -17.45 2.30
N CYS A 193 -1.59 -18.02 2.67
CA CYS A 193 -0.49 -18.27 1.73
C CYS A 193 -0.91 -19.12 0.53
N ALA A 194 -1.69 -20.19 0.73
CA ALA A 194 -2.16 -21.02 -0.38
C ALA A 194 -3.07 -20.25 -1.35
N LYS A 195 -3.99 -19.41 -0.82
CA LYS A 195 -4.86 -18.54 -1.63
C LYS A 195 -4.03 -17.52 -2.42
N ILE A 196 -3.11 -16.83 -1.76
CA ILE A 196 -2.24 -15.81 -2.37
C ILE A 196 -1.39 -16.41 -3.49
N ARG A 197 -0.72 -17.53 -3.22
CA ARG A 197 0.10 -18.24 -4.21
C ARG A 197 -0.72 -18.58 -5.46
N LYS A 198 -1.90 -19.20 -5.27
CA LYS A 198 -2.79 -19.56 -6.37
C LYS A 198 -3.19 -18.33 -7.19
N GLN A 199 -3.59 -17.24 -6.51
CA GLN A 199 -4.08 -16.06 -7.20
C GLN A 199 -2.95 -15.29 -7.90
N ALA A 200 -1.75 -15.23 -7.33
CA ALA A 200 -0.57 -14.65 -7.98
C ALA A 200 -0.19 -15.43 -9.25
N THR A 201 -0.27 -16.78 -9.24
CA THR A 201 -0.09 -17.59 -10.46
C THR A 201 -1.10 -17.23 -11.54
N ILE A 202 -2.37 -17.07 -11.17
CA ILE A 202 -3.42 -16.67 -12.11
C ILE A 202 -3.15 -15.26 -12.64
N ALA A 203 -2.81 -14.32 -11.76
CA ALA A 203 -2.59 -12.92 -12.11
C ALA A 203 -1.43 -12.74 -13.10
N VAL A 204 -0.36 -13.54 -12.98
CA VAL A 204 0.75 -13.51 -13.97
C VAL A 204 0.40 -14.28 -15.24
N SER A 205 -0.25 -15.43 -15.16
CA SER A 205 -0.59 -16.23 -16.35
C SER A 205 -1.74 -15.65 -17.18
N LYS A 206 -2.57 -14.80 -16.58
CA LYS A 206 -3.69 -14.08 -17.20
C LYS A 206 -3.65 -12.61 -16.74
N PRO A 207 -2.68 -11.83 -17.25
CA PRO A 207 -2.46 -10.47 -16.80
C PRO A 207 -3.66 -9.59 -17.12
N ALA A 208 -4.10 -8.81 -16.14
CA ALA A 208 -5.12 -7.79 -16.35
C ALA A 208 -4.56 -6.67 -17.24
N PRO A 209 -5.36 -6.11 -18.16
CA PRO A 209 -4.91 -5.01 -19.01
C PRO A 209 -4.73 -3.74 -18.17
N LEU A 210 -3.90 -2.83 -18.68
CA LEU A 210 -3.90 -1.45 -18.19
C LEU A 210 -5.21 -0.79 -18.63
N THR A 211 -6.07 -0.47 -17.67
CA THR A 211 -7.28 0.32 -17.89
C THR A 211 -6.97 1.81 -17.70
N ALA A 212 -7.82 2.67 -18.27
CA ALA A 212 -7.73 4.11 -18.03
C ALA A 212 -7.75 4.33 -16.51
N GLY A 213 -6.70 4.97 -16.00
CA GLY A 213 -6.53 5.18 -14.57
C GLY A 213 -7.75 5.88 -13.96
N ARG A 214 -8.10 5.51 -12.72
CA ARG A 214 -9.19 6.14 -11.95
C ARG A 214 -9.07 7.67 -11.89
N PHE A 215 -7.84 8.19 -12.02
CA PHE A 215 -7.50 9.59 -11.96
C PHE A 215 -6.67 10.00 -13.18
N SER A 216 -6.77 11.27 -13.54
CA SER A 216 -5.98 11.90 -14.59
C SER A 216 -5.39 13.22 -14.10
N ALA A 217 -4.22 13.58 -14.60
CA ALA A 217 -3.63 14.89 -14.38
C ALA A 217 -4.51 16.01 -14.98
N PRO A 218 -4.46 17.25 -14.45
CA PRO A 218 -3.73 17.63 -13.24
C PRO A 218 -4.38 17.06 -11.97
N TYR A 219 -3.55 16.77 -10.97
CA TYR A 219 -3.98 16.25 -9.68
C TYR A 219 -4.20 17.37 -8.68
N HIS A 220 -5.31 17.30 -7.95
CA HIS A 220 -5.60 18.12 -6.79
C HIS A 220 -5.69 17.22 -5.54
N LEU A 221 -4.72 17.35 -4.65
CA LEU A 221 -4.70 16.73 -3.33
C LEU A 221 -5.47 17.60 -2.35
N GLU A 222 -6.36 16.99 -1.59
CA GLU A 222 -6.88 17.54 -0.32
C GLU A 222 -6.52 16.58 0.81
N LEU A 223 -5.86 17.07 1.84
CA LEU A 223 -5.51 16.30 3.03
C LEU A 223 -6.15 16.93 4.26
N MET A 224 -7.12 16.23 4.86
CA MET A 224 -7.63 16.55 6.18
C MET A 224 -6.70 15.95 7.24
N THR A 225 -6.14 16.83 8.07
CA THR A 225 -5.19 16.46 9.12
C THR A 225 -5.90 16.09 10.42
N ALA A 226 -5.25 15.28 11.25
CA ALA A 226 -5.79 14.84 12.54
C ALA A 226 -5.77 15.93 13.63
N LYS A 227 -4.95 16.98 13.46
CA LYS A 227 -4.80 18.10 14.40
C LYS A 227 -4.52 19.40 13.63
N PRO A 228 -5.09 20.56 14.02
CA PRO A 228 -4.82 21.84 13.33
C PRO A 228 -3.34 22.20 13.17
N VAL A 229 -2.51 21.88 14.17
CA VAL A 229 -1.05 22.13 14.14
C VAL A 229 -0.34 21.41 12.98
N LEU A 230 -0.87 20.27 12.53
CA LEU A 230 -0.30 19.55 11.38
C LEU A 230 -0.58 20.31 10.08
N ALA A 231 -1.76 20.92 9.93
CA ALA A 231 -2.06 21.78 8.80
C ALA A 231 -1.16 23.03 8.78
N ASP A 232 -0.91 23.65 9.95
CA ASP A 232 0.05 24.76 10.07
C ASP A 232 1.46 24.32 9.61
N LEU A 233 1.90 23.16 10.07
CA LEU A 233 3.22 22.59 9.75
C LEU A 233 3.37 22.24 8.27
N PHE A 234 2.33 21.68 7.65
CA PHE A 234 2.35 21.28 6.24
C PHE A 234 2.34 22.48 5.30
N CYS A 235 1.68 23.57 5.67
CA CYS A 235 1.72 24.85 4.93
C CYS A 235 3.10 25.53 4.94
N LEU A 236 4.09 25.02 5.68
CA LEU A 236 5.48 25.49 5.56
C LEU A 236 6.14 25.04 4.25
N ILE A 237 5.59 24.03 3.56
CA ILE A 237 6.10 23.58 2.26
C ILE A 237 5.53 24.50 1.16
N PRO A 238 6.38 25.12 0.31
CA PRO A 238 5.92 25.95 -0.79
C PRO A 238 4.92 25.25 -1.71
N GLY A 239 3.84 25.96 -2.07
CA GLY A 239 2.77 25.45 -2.92
C GLY A 239 1.65 24.72 -2.17
N VAL A 240 1.81 24.45 -0.88
CA VAL A 240 0.74 23.88 -0.04
C VAL A 240 -0.14 25.00 0.49
N GLU A 241 -1.44 24.90 0.23
CA GLU A 241 -2.43 25.93 0.59
C GLU A 241 -3.29 25.45 1.76
N ARG A 242 -3.69 26.38 2.65
CA ARG A 242 -4.64 26.11 3.72
C ARG A 242 -6.07 26.27 3.17
N LEU A 243 -6.85 25.20 3.16
CA LEU A 243 -8.23 25.22 2.64
C LEU A 243 -9.25 25.54 3.75
N ASP A 244 -9.02 25.02 4.96
CA ASP A 244 -9.80 25.31 6.16
C ASP A 244 -8.93 25.10 7.42
N ALA A 245 -9.53 25.04 8.61
CA ALA A 245 -8.80 24.90 9.88
C ALA A 245 -7.94 23.62 9.99
N VAL A 246 -8.22 22.56 9.26
CA VAL A 246 -7.52 21.26 9.35
C VAL A 246 -7.18 20.64 7.99
N THR A 247 -7.61 21.25 6.88
CA THR A 247 -7.41 20.74 5.53
C THR A 247 -6.37 21.56 4.77
N VAL A 248 -5.42 20.88 4.13
CA VAL A 248 -4.46 21.48 3.21
C VAL A 248 -4.66 20.97 1.78
N GLY A 249 -4.34 21.81 0.80
CA GLY A 249 -4.47 21.54 -0.63
C GLY A 249 -3.13 21.60 -1.35
N TYR A 250 -2.97 20.83 -2.44
CA TYR A 250 -1.81 20.90 -3.32
C TYR A 250 -2.16 20.47 -4.74
N HIS A 251 -1.60 21.17 -5.74
CA HIS A 251 -1.77 20.84 -7.15
C HIS A 251 -0.49 20.25 -7.75
N SER A 252 -0.61 19.23 -8.59
CA SER A 252 0.56 18.68 -9.28
C SER A 252 0.23 18.07 -10.65
N PRO A 253 1.16 18.13 -11.62
CA PRO A 253 0.98 17.44 -12.91
C PRO A 253 1.17 15.92 -12.82
N THR A 254 1.76 15.40 -11.74
CA THR A 254 2.05 13.96 -11.58
C THR A 254 1.65 13.46 -10.19
N VAL A 255 1.20 12.21 -10.10
CA VAL A 255 0.90 11.58 -8.81
C VAL A 255 2.17 11.29 -8.01
N ALA A 256 3.32 11.11 -8.68
CA ALA A 256 4.62 10.95 -8.05
C ALA A 256 4.95 12.12 -7.10
N ASN A 257 4.66 13.35 -7.52
CA ASN A 257 4.86 14.53 -6.67
C ASN A 257 3.90 14.57 -5.48
N ILE A 258 2.65 14.11 -5.67
CA ILE A 258 1.65 13.98 -4.59
C ILE A 258 2.16 12.99 -3.53
N ILE A 259 2.64 11.82 -3.96
CA ILE A 259 3.21 10.78 -3.07
C ILE A 259 4.44 11.29 -2.33
N SER A 260 5.35 11.97 -3.04
CA SER A 260 6.55 12.56 -2.43
C SER A 260 6.18 13.61 -1.37
N LEU A 261 5.20 14.48 -1.65
CA LEU A 261 4.69 15.46 -0.70
C LEU A 261 4.05 14.81 0.53
N LEU A 262 3.18 13.82 0.35
CA LEU A 262 2.57 13.07 1.45
C LEU A 262 3.62 12.36 2.32
N SER A 263 4.69 11.87 1.69
CA SER A 263 5.83 11.30 2.41
C SER A 263 6.54 12.35 3.26
N ALA A 264 6.79 13.54 2.70
CA ALA A 264 7.38 14.66 3.43
C ALA A 264 6.50 15.11 4.61
N PHE A 265 5.19 15.22 4.41
CA PHE A 265 4.23 15.49 5.50
C PHE A 265 4.28 14.43 6.59
N SER A 266 4.39 13.15 6.23
CA SER A 266 4.52 12.07 7.21
C SER A 266 5.77 12.22 8.09
N TYR A 267 6.92 12.61 7.51
CA TYR A 267 8.13 12.92 8.29
C TYR A 267 7.97 14.18 9.14
N LEU A 268 7.41 15.27 8.59
CA LEU A 268 7.19 16.49 9.36
C LEU A 268 6.29 16.22 10.58
N ALA A 269 5.26 15.40 10.41
CA ALA A 269 4.35 15.04 11.50
C ALA A 269 5.04 14.37 12.68
N THR A 270 6.21 13.74 12.51
CA THR A 270 6.95 13.14 13.65
C THR A 270 7.49 14.18 14.64
N THR A 271 7.54 15.45 14.24
CA THR A 271 7.90 16.57 15.13
C THR A 271 6.79 16.92 16.11
N GLN A 272 5.55 16.47 15.84
CA GLN A 272 4.37 16.74 16.65
C GLN A 272 3.94 15.46 17.37
N LYS A 273 4.01 15.46 18.71
CA LYS A 273 3.61 14.29 19.51
C LYS A 273 2.09 14.18 19.67
#